data_AF-A0A1I5U8X0-F1
#
_entry.id   AF-A0A1I5U8X0-F1
#
_cell.length_a   1.000
_cell.length_b   1.000
_cell.length_c   1.000
_cell.angle_alpha   90.00
_cell.angle_beta   90.00
_cell.angle_gamma   90.00
#
_symmetry.space_group_name_H-M   'P 1'
#
loop_
_entity.id
_entity.type
_entity.pdbx_description
1 polymer ?
#
loop_
_entity_poly.entity_id
_entity_poly.type
_entity_poly.pdbx_seq_one_letter_code
_entity_poly.pdbx_strand_id
1 'polypeptide(L)'
;MKNFAALSLMALSVVAQAADNSHRLVYSKAENIEVFVDHAGGQPWCSSALNMRFAFGGAANQNTLERLLPKLGGLLASQCPQAESLNWQSLDQNGQLQAQGRASKSGAWIAQVMQSAPASAAPPALADNTPAPATAPASVAADPPAQPAAASVSAAAAAPTAEPIAAEPIVEPTTTQTTAAPAATVAAPAVLSNDFRVAGWKPPLESDVLAQASFLSIIRDQGSCRFRTSYKQEGDRQFVQAESTGISCGPDGFASGTGQLLLKRSDGVELKRIKASFHRGLPITDGTLDLPVVGFDQEQNMLLWLSSDPLNRVHYLVRAKHNRYAGSWHLEQPLLLALTDNAELFRQAESIRTILFAPLAQLDKQRPKETWINAYAIRDLAKGLLKGDRDAWLYEVGLQRNYRSKLWDFDPNRANNHLFAFERKQAEIARRETEQKARNEHHLQRTTKPVLPPDPQPAAAPAVHAAGVPRAGGKPAVQPQRLAVHAARLRPGLVRQRHRPGTPGQHAGDGLAGAAADPLPAQTVAGHA
;
A
#
# COMPACT_ATOMS: atom_id res chain seq x y z
N MET A 1 -55.52 34.38 -37.44
CA MET A 1 -55.63 34.53 -35.97
C MET A 1 -55.08 33.22 -35.40
N LYS A 2 -53.82 33.07 -34.95
CA LYS A 2 -53.03 33.87 -34.00
C LYS A 2 -53.73 34.00 -32.64
N ASN A 3 -53.37 33.10 -31.74
CA ASN A 3 -53.44 33.11 -30.26
C ASN A 3 -52.42 32.04 -29.83
N PHE A 4 -51.17 32.35 -29.48
CA PHE A 4 -50.73 32.96 -28.21
C PHE A 4 -51.34 32.28 -26.98
N ALA A 5 -50.73 31.17 -26.57
CA ALA A 5 -50.65 30.77 -25.17
C ALA A 5 -49.16 30.81 -24.79
N ALA A 6 -48.78 31.71 -23.89
CA ALA A 6 -47.38 31.92 -23.52
C ALA A 6 -46.88 30.73 -22.69
N LEU A 7 -45.83 30.04 -23.17
CA LEU A 7 -45.01 29.21 -22.29
C LEU A 7 -44.19 30.17 -21.41
N SER A 8 -44.47 30.19 -20.10
CA SER A 8 -43.64 30.89 -19.14
C SER A 8 -42.22 30.36 -19.19
N LEU A 9 -41.33 31.16 -19.77
CA LEU A 9 -39.89 30.93 -19.70
C LEU A 9 -39.45 31.24 -18.26
N MET A 10 -39.50 30.24 -17.39
CA MET A 10 -38.85 30.26 -16.08
C MET A 10 -37.34 30.42 -16.29
N ALA A 11 -36.90 31.68 -16.40
CA ALA A 11 -35.50 32.02 -16.32
C ALA A 11 -35.03 31.68 -14.91
N LEU A 12 -34.33 30.55 -14.75
CA LEU A 12 -33.40 30.40 -13.63
C LEU A 12 -32.28 31.41 -13.87
N SER A 13 -32.47 32.61 -13.33
CA SER A 13 -31.44 33.61 -13.16
C SER A 13 -30.42 33.10 -12.14
N VAL A 14 -29.58 32.16 -12.56
CA VAL A 14 -28.30 31.92 -11.91
C VAL A 14 -27.59 33.27 -11.87
N VAL A 15 -27.19 33.70 -10.68
CA VAL A 15 -26.36 34.89 -10.51
C VAL A 15 -24.99 34.60 -11.12
N ALA A 16 -24.88 34.83 -12.42
CA ALA A 16 -23.60 34.89 -13.11
C ALA A 16 -22.82 36.03 -12.47
N GLN A 17 -21.93 35.68 -11.54
CA GLN A 17 -20.79 36.51 -11.18
C GLN A 17 -19.97 36.62 -12.45
N ALA A 18 -20.24 37.67 -13.23
CA ALA A 18 -19.61 37.91 -14.50
C ALA A 18 -18.15 38.26 -14.25
N ALA A 19 -17.28 37.26 -14.37
CA ALA A 19 -16.05 37.52 -15.09
C ALA A 19 -16.49 37.95 -16.51
N ASP A 20 -16.35 39.25 -16.82
CA ASP A 20 -16.81 39.91 -18.06
C ASP A 20 -16.26 39.30 -19.37
N ASN A 21 -15.44 38.26 -19.24
CA ASN A 21 -14.66 37.61 -20.28
C ASN A 21 -14.67 36.09 -20.03
N SER A 22 -15.83 35.46 -20.21
CA SER A 22 -16.00 34.01 -20.01
C SER A 22 -16.63 33.33 -21.23
N HIS A 23 -15.91 32.35 -21.78
CA HIS A 23 -16.32 31.58 -22.96
C HIS A 23 -16.93 30.24 -22.53
N ARG A 24 -18.21 29.99 -22.83
CA ARG A 24 -18.85 28.71 -22.53
C ARG A 24 -18.40 27.62 -23.51
N LEU A 25 -17.59 26.69 -23.03
CA LEU A 25 -16.99 25.60 -23.80
C LEU A 25 -17.98 24.44 -24.02
N VAL A 26 -18.72 24.04 -22.97
CA VAL A 26 -19.69 22.91 -23.00
C VAL A 26 -20.86 23.17 -22.05
N TYR A 27 -22.05 22.67 -22.41
CA TYR A 27 -23.19 22.47 -21.52
C TYR A 27 -23.63 21.00 -21.57
N SER A 28 -23.95 20.41 -20.41
CA SER A 28 -24.60 19.10 -20.33
C SER A 28 -25.82 19.16 -19.42
N LYS A 29 -27.01 19.02 -20.01
CA LYS A 29 -28.28 18.91 -19.28
C LYS A 29 -28.36 17.62 -18.44
N ALA A 30 -27.76 16.53 -18.91
CA ALA A 30 -27.81 15.23 -18.24
C ALA A 30 -26.91 15.16 -16.99
N GLU A 31 -25.81 15.90 -16.98
CA GLU A 31 -24.88 16.03 -15.84
C GLU A 31 -25.15 17.33 -15.03
N ASN A 32 -26.18 18.10 -15.43
CA ASN A 32 -26.58 19.39 -14.87
C ASN A 32 -25.40 20.36 -14.63
N ILE A 33 -24.59 20.58 -15.68
CA ILE A 33 -23.31 21.30 -15.58
C ILE A 33 -23.04 22.17 -16.82
N GLU A 34 -22.53 23.38 -16.58
CA GLU A 34 -21.95 24.27 -17.59
C GLU A 34 -20.45 24.45 -17.34
N VAL A 35 -19.66 24.48 -18.42
CA VAL A 35 -18.21 24.62 -18.37
C VAL A 35 -17.80 25.88 -19.11
N PHE A 36 -17.17 26.81 -18.39
CA PHE A 36 -16.69 28.08 -18.89
C PHE A 36 -15.15 28.11 -18.89
N VAL A 37 -14.57 28.88 -19.80
CA VAL A 37 -13.16 29.29 -19.77
C VAL A 37 -13.13 30.79 -19.53
N ASP A 38 -12.63 31.19 -18.38
CA ASP A 38 -12.48 32.59 -17.98
C ASP A 38 -11.13 33.13 -18.52
N HIS A 39 -11.18 34.26 -19.23
CA HIS A 39 -10.03 34.88 -19.92
C HIS A 39 -9.94 36.39 -19.62
N ALA A 40 -8.93 37.07 -20.16
CA ALA A 40 -8.80 38.53 -20.04
C ALA A 40 -9.57 39.26 -21.16
N GLY A 41 -9.96 40.50 -20.89
CA GLY A 41 -10.62 41.36 -21.88
C GLY A 41 -9.76 41.65 -23.10
N GLY A 42 -10.36 41.52 -24.28
CA GLY A 42 -9.66 41.68 -25.56
C GLY A 42 -8.68 40.56 -25.93
N GLN A 43 -8.56 39.51 -25.11
CA GLN A 43 -7.75 38.32 -25.42
C GLN A 43 -8.64 37.19 -25.98
N PRO A 44 -8.12 36.34 -26.88
CA PRO A 44 -8.82 35.11 -27.26
C PRO A 44 -8.93 34.19 -26.04
N TRP A 45 -10.06 33.49 -25.91
CA TRP A 45 -10.30 32.54 -24.80
C TRP A 45 -9.32 31.36 -24.79
N CYS A 46 -8.71 31.06 -25.93
CA CYS A 46 -7.78 29.97 -26.13
C CYS A 46 -6.33 30.44 -25.97
N SER A 47 -5.64 29.92 -24.96
CA SER A 47 -4.25 30.18 -24.60
C SER A 47 -3.55 28.89 -24.16
N SER A 48 -2.24 28.93 -23.87
CA SER A 48 -1.48 27.77 -23.36
C SER A 48 -1.82 27.38 -21.93
N ALA A 49 -2.30 28.33 -21.12
CA ALA A 49 -2.78 28.14 -19.76
C ALA A 49 -4.20 28.71 -19.63
N LEU A 50 -5.19 27.81 -19.51
CA LEU A 50 -6.62 28.16 -19.39
C LEU A 50 -7.03 28.27 -17.91
N ASN A 51 -8.01 29.13 -17.61
CA ASN A 51 -8.74 29.06 -16.34
C ASN A 51 -10.16 28.59 -16.64
N MET A 52 -10.56 27.48 -16.04
CA MET A 52 -11.82 26.78 -16.34
C MET A 52 -12.72 26.74 -15.12
N ARG A 53 -14.03 26.90 -15.33
CA ARG A 53 -15.02 26.97 -14.26
C ARG A 53 -16.19 26.05 -14.58
N PHE A 54 -16.40 25.09 -13.69
CA PHE A 54 -17.46 24.09 -13.75
C PHE A 54 -18.60 24.56 -12.84
N ALA A 55 -19.69 25.05 -13.42
CA ALA A 55 -20.87 25.49 -12.70
C ALA A 55 -21.91 24.35 -12.70
N PHE A 56 -22.15 23.76 -11.53
CA PHE A 56 -23.18 22.73 -11.34
C PHE A 56 -24.52 23.39 -11.00
N GLY A 57 -25.61 22.95 -11.64
CA GLY A 57 -26.98 23.33 -11.27
C GLY A 57 -27.51 22.62 -10.02
N GLY A 58 -26.61 22.22 -9.11
CA GLY A 58 -26.87 21.43 -7.91
C GLY A 58 -25.63 21.39 -7.01
N ALA A 59 -25.52 20.36 -6.16
CA ALA A 59 -24.29 20.09 -5.43
C ALA A 59 -23.17 19.64 -6.39
N ALA A 60 -21.96 20.19 -6.22
CA ALA A 60 -20.82 19.85 -7.05
C ALA A 60 -20.41 18.37 -6.91
N ASN A 61 -20.14 17.70 -8.03
CA ASN A 61 -19.80 16.26 -8.04
C ASN A 61 -18.40 16.02 -8.62
N GLN A 62 -17.46 15.62 -7.75
CA GLN A 62 -16.08 15.36 -8.13
C GLN A 62 -15.93 14.19 -9.12
N ASN A 63 -16.74 13.14 -9.02
CA ASN A 63 -16.71 12.00 -9.95
C ASN A 63 -17.17 12.41 -11.36
N THR A 64 -17.99 13.46 -11.49
CA THR A 64 -18.37 14.03 -12.79
C THR A 64 -17.22 14.89 -13.36
N LEU A 65 -16.50 15.65 -12.55
CA LEU A 65 -15.27 16.36 -12.97
C LEU A 65 -14.20 15.41 -13.52
N GLU A 66 -13.87 14.36 -12.78
CA GLU A 66 -12.85 13.36 -13.15
C GLU A 66 -13.21 12.62 -14.46
N ARG A 67 -14.51 12.44 -14.74
CA ARG A 67 -15.02 11.85 -16.00
C ARG A 67 -15.09 12.84 -17.17
N LEU A 68 -15.27 14.13 -16.91
CA LEU A 68 -15.44 15.15 -17.95
C LEU A 68 -14.09 15.72 -18.43
N LEU A 69 -13.14 15.99 -17.54
CA LEU A 69 -11.88 16.63 -17.89
C LEU A 69 -11.08 15.88 -18.99
N PRO A 70 -10.94 14.54 -18.99
CA PRO A 70 -10.33 13.80 -20.10
C PRO A 70 -11.07 13.94 -21.44
N LYS A 71 -12.41 14.04 -21.41
CA LYS A 71 -13.24 14.25 -22.62
C LYS A 71 -13.10 15.67 -23.15
N LEU A 72 -13.07 16.65 -22.25
CA LEU A 72 -12.75 18.04 -22.57
C LEU A 72 -11.33 18.15 -23.14
N GLY A 73 -10.39 17.31 -22.71
CA GLY A 73 -9.08 17.19 -23.33
C GLY A 73 -9.09 16.91 -24.83
N GLY A 74 -9.99 16.02 -25.29
CA GLY A 74 -10.22 15.77 -26.72
C GLY A 74 -10.86 16.96 -27.45
N LEU A 75 -11.72 17.72 -26.76
CA LEU A 75 -12.33 18.94 -27.28
C LEU A 75 -11.35 20.12 -27.34
N LEU A 76 -10.43 20.23 -26.38
CA LEU A 76 -9.33 21.19 -26.39
C LEU A 76 -8.34 20.86 -27.51
N ALA A 77 -8.08 19.58 -27.80
CA ALA A 77 -7.24 19.20 -28.93
C ALA A 77 -7.76 19.71 -30.29
N SER A 78 -9.08 19.86 -30.47
CA SER A 78 -9.69 20.39 -31.70
C SER A 78 -9.96 21.90 -31.67
N GLN A 79 -10.42 22.45 -30.54
CA GLN A 79 -10.82 23.88 -30.44
C GLN A 79 -9.73 24.79 -29.86
N CYS A 80 -8.75 24.24 -29.14
CA CYS A 80 -7.65 24.99 -28.55
C CYS A 80 -6.34 24.17 -28.50
N PRO A 81 -5.75 23.82 -29.66
CA PRO A 81 -4.62 22.89 -29.73
C PRO A 81 -3.37 23.34 -28.97
N GLN A 82 -3.23 24.66 -28.75
CA GLN A 82 -2.18 25.30 -27.96
C GLN A 82 -2.33 25.14 -26.44
N ALA A 83 -3.48 24.68 -25.93
CA ALA A 83 -3.67 24.49 -24.49
C ALA A 83 -2.76 23.37 -23.98
N GLU A 84 -1.87 23.69 -23.04
CA GLU A 84 -0.97 22.75 -22.38
C GLU A 84 -1.38 22.48 -20.93
N SER A 85 -1.96 23.48 -20.28
CA SER A 85 -2.40 23.43 -18.88
C SER A 85 -3.74 24.14 -18.69
N LEU A 86 -4.48 23.73 -17.66
CA LEU A 86 -5.63 24.47 -17.15
C LEU A 86 -5.63 24.46 -15.62
N ASN A 87 -5.98 25.59 -15.01
CA ASN A 87 -6.52 25.61 -13.65
C ASN A 87 -8.03 25.41 -13.76
N TRP A 88 -8.64 24.65 -12.85
CA TRP A 88 -10.09 24.46 -12.81
C TRP A 88 -10.68 24.81 -11.44
N GLN A 89 -11.91 25.28 -11.44
CA GLN A 89 -12.73 25.55 -10.25
C GLN A 89 -14.10 24.90 -10.41
N SER A 90 -14.65 24.41 -9.30
CA SER A 90 -15.94 23.74 -9.21
C SER A 90 -16.86 24.55 -8.32
N LEU A 91 -17.94 25.09 -8.91
CA LEU A 91 -18.95 25.89 -8.21
C LEU A 91 -20.27 25.12 -8.12
N ASP A 92 -20.95 25.25 -6.99
CA ASP A 92 -22.34 24.79 -6.85
C ASP A 92 -23.35 25.79 -7.45
N GLN A 93 -24.63 25.46 -7.34
CA GLN A 93 -25.75 26.28 -7.80
C GLN A 93 -25.81 27.70 -7.21
N ASN A 94 -25.15 27.94 -6.07
CA ASN A 94 -25.09 29.25 -5.40
C ASN A 94 -23.82 30.03 -5.77
N GLY A 95 -22.95 29.46 -6.62
CA GLY A 95 -21.64 30.01 -6.95
C GLY A 95 -20.59 29.83 -5.86
N GLN A 96 -20.82 28.97 -4.84
CA GLN A 96 -19.82 28.67 -3.82
C GLN A 96 -18.75 27.73 -4.37
N LEU A 97 -17.48 28.01 -4.07
CA LEU A 97 -16.34 27.18 -4.47
C LEU A 97 -16.30 25.90 -3.63
N GLN A 98 -16.55 24.76 -4.29
CA GLN A 98 -16.57 23.43 -3.67
C GLN A 98 -15.24 22.69 -3.83
N ALA A 99 -14.55 22.90 -4.96
CA ALA A 99 -13.22 22.35 -5.21
C ALA A 99 -12.48 23.18 -6.25
N GLN A 100 -11.16 23.14 -6.25
CA GLN A 100 -10.32 23.71 -7.29
C GLN A 100 -9.11 22.80 -7.57
N GLY A 101 -8.44 23.01 -8.69
CA GLY A 101 -7.31 22.17 -9.07
C GLY A 101 -6.66 22.54 -10.39
N ARG A 102 -5.89 21.61 -10.93
CA ARG A 102 -5.21 21.72 -12.23
C ARG A 102 -5.43 20.49 -13.09
N ALA A 103 -5.20 20.60 -14.39
CA ALA A 103 -5.03 19.50 -15.32
C ALA A 103 -4.09 19.94 -16.45
N SER A 104 -3.45 19.00 -17.16
CA SER A 104 -2.54 19.31 -18.26
C SER A 104 -2.60 18.30 -19.38
N LYS A 105 -2.20 18.71 -20.59
CA LYS A 105 -2.09 17.87 -21.79
C LYS A 105 -1.12 16.70 -21.57
N SER A 106 0.00 16.96 -20.91
CA SER A 106 1.00 15.94 -20.52
C SER A 106 0.47 14.96 -19.46
N GLY A 107 -0.40 15.43 -18.56
CA GLY A 107 -1.13 14.60 -17.59
C GLY A 107 -2.43 13.99 -18.12
N ALA A 108 -2.59 13.88 -19.45
CA ALA A 108 -3.78 13.35 -20.12
C ALA A 108 -5.11 14.01 -19.69
N TRP A 109 -5.06 15.28 -19.27
CA TRP A 109 -6.16 16.06 -18.73
C TRP A 109 -6.84 15.44 -17.50
N ILE A 110 -6.08 14.72 -16.66
CA ILE A 110 -6.55 14.20 -15.38
C ILE A 110 -6.62 15.34 -14.34
N ALA A 111 -7.70 15.36 -13.55
CA ALA A 111 -7.94 16.35 -12.52
C ALA A 111 -7.00 16.16 -11.31
N GLN A 112 -6.22 17.19 -10.99
CA GLN A 112 -5.40 17.29 -9.77
C GLN A 112 -6.05 18.28 -8.81
N VAL A 113 -6.76 17.80 -7.79
CA VAL A 113 -7.42 18.67 -6.80
C VAL A 113 -6.36 19.38 -5.94
N MET A 114 -6.40 20.71 -5.90
CA MET A 114 -5.64 21.51 -4.95
C MET A 114 -6.43 21.62 -3.66
N GLN A 115 -6.11 20.76 -2.68
CA GLN A 115 -6.53 21.01 -1.31
C GLN A 115 -5.96 22.35 -0.84
N SER A 116 -6.82 23.20 -0.27
CA SER A 116 -6.41 24.42 0.41
C SER A 116 -5.43 24.04 1.52
N ALA A 117 -4.21 24.56 1.48
CA ALA A 117 -3.35 24.51 2.65
C ALA A 117 -4.10 25.19 3.81
N PRO A 118 -4.11 24.61 5.02
CA PRO A 118 -4.67 25.30 6.17
C PRO A 118 -3.92 26.63 6.32
N ALA A 119 -4.66 27.74 6.34
CA ALA A 119 -4.07 29.06 6.51
C ALA A 119 -3.24 29.05 7.80
N SER A 120 -1.93 29.33 7.67
CA SER A 120 -1.03 29.33 8.81
C SER A 120 -1.54 30.36 9.82
N ALA A 121 -1.98 29.88 10.98
CA ALA A 121 -2.42 30.75 12.05
C ALA A 121 -1.25 31.64 12.46
N ALA A 122 -1.45 32.96 12.40
CA ALA A 122 -0.45 33.92 12.85
C ALA A 122 -0.08 33.63 14.32
N PRO A 123 1.19 33.85 14.74
CA PRO A 123 1.60 33.57 16.11
C PRO A 123 0.72 34.32 17.12
N PRO A 124 0.27 33.67 18.21
CA PRO A 124 -0.46 34.37 19.26
C PRO A 124 0.46 35.42 19.88
N ALA A 125 -0.06 36.64 20.03
CA ALA A 125 0.64 37.71 20.71
C ALA A 125 0.92 37.35 22.17
N LEU A 126 2.07 37.81 22.67
CA LEU A 126 2.46 37.67 24.07
C LEU A 126 1.38 38.25 24.99
N ALA A 127 0.88 37.44 25.90
CA ALA A 127 0.09 37.89 27.04
C ALA A 127 1.00 37.88 28.28
N ASP A 128 1.07 39.01 28.98
CA ASP A 128 1.95 39.21 30.12
C ASP A 128 1.70 38.25 31.28
N ASN A 129 2.79 37.78 31.90
CA ASN A 129 2.72 37.17 33.22
C ASN A 129 2.68 38.26 34.28
N THR A 130 1.61 38.30 35.09
CA THR A 130 1.59 39.08 36.34
C THR A 130 0.86 38.27 37.42
N PRO A 131 1.56 37.73 38.42
CA PRO A 131 0.94 36.96 39.51
C PRO A 131 0.69 37.81 40.76
N ALA A 132 -0.55 37.82 41.26
CA ALA A 132 -0.95 38.35 42.57
C ALA A 132 -2.29 37.67 43.01
N PRO A 133 -2.69 37.69 44.29
CA PRO A 133 -2.40 36.54 45.16
C PRO A 133 -3.65 35.90 45.80
N ALA A 134 -3.41 34.91 46.67
CA ALA A 134 -4.42 34.01 47.24
C ALA A 134 -5.40 34.64 48.24
N THR A 135 -6.60 34.03 48.32
CA THR A 135 -7.45 34.00 49.52
C THR A 135 -8.16 32.65 49.64
N ALA A 136 -8.00 31.98 50.79
CA ALA A 136 -8.92 30.98 51.33
C ALA A 136 -9.76 31.65 52.45
N PRO A 137 -10.91 31.09 52.89
CA PRO A 137 -10.85 30.08 53.96
C PRO A 137 -12.02 29.04 54.06
N ALA A 138 -11.79 28.01 54.89
CA ALA A 138 -12.74 27.23 55.75
C ALA A 138 -13.95 26.48 55.12
N SER A 139 -14.02 25.13 55.17
CA SER A 139 -14.50 24.23 56.29
C SER A 139 -15.93 23.70 55.98
N VAL A 140 -16.43 22.49 56.32
CA VAL A 140 -16.39 21.67 57.56
C VAL A 140 -16.50 20.15 57.27
N ALA A 141 -16.07 19.32 58.24
CA ALA A 141 -15.91 17.85 58.31
C ALA A 141 -17.13 16.90 58.13
N ALA A 142 -16.83 15.59 57.92
CA ALA A 142 -17.39 14.43 58.65
C ALA A 142 -16.59 13.12 58.37
N ASP A 143 -16.49 12.19 59.34
CA ASP A 143 -15.68 10.93 59.31
C ASP A 143 -16.10 9.98 60.49
N PRO A 144 -15.67 8.70 60.61
CA PRO A 144 -15.46 7.62 59.62
C PRO A 144 -16.64 6.60 59.71
N PRO A 145 -16.67 5.38 60.34
CA PRO A 145 -15.68 4.35 60.74
C PRO A 145 -15.87 2.94 60.10
N ALA A 146 -14.79 2.20 59.77
CA ALA A 146 -14.59 0.75 60.06
C ALA A 146 -13.29 0.16 59.43
N GLN A 147 -12.48 -0.53 60.26
CA GLN A 147 -11.30 -1.38 59.97
C GLN A 147 -11.61 -2.83 60.46
N PRO A 148 -10.75 -3.89 60.37
CA PRO A 148 -9.30 -4.01 60.07
C PRO A 148 -8.97 -5.10 58.98
N ALA A 149 -7.74 -5.59 58.69
CA ALA A 149 -6.45 -5.62 59.39
C ALA A 149 -5.21 -5.89 58.48
N ALA A 150 -4.01 -5.51 58.98
CA ALA A 150 -2.65 -6.09 58.77
C ALA A 150 -2.03 -6.12 57.34
N ALA A 151 -0.71 -5.95 57.12
CA ALA A 151 0.45 -5.87 58.03
C ALA A 151 1.60 -4.93 57.52
N SER A 152 2.59 -4.68 58.39
CA SER A 152 3.80 -3.84 58.29
C SER A 152 4.82 -4.28 57.20
N VAL A 153 5.91 -3.54 56.85
CA VAL A 153 7.07 -3.11 57.69
C VAL A 153 7.77 -1.79 57.22
N SER A 154 8.38 -1.08 58.18
CA SER A 154 9.38 0.04 58.13
C SER A 154 10.48 -0.10 57.04
N ALA A 155 11.11 0.92 56.42
CA ALA A 155 11.44 2.34 56.72
C ALA A 155 12.72 2.62 57.57
N ALA A 156 13.74 3.23 56.94
CA ALA A 156 14.84 4.12 57.43
C ALA A 156 15.85 4.31 56.26
N ALA A 157 16.31 5.48 55.75
CA ALA A 157 16.53 6.85 56.22
C ALA A 157 17.94 7.15 56.81
N ALA A 158 18.82 7.80 56.03
CA ALA A 158 19.93 8.66 56.49
C ALA A 158 20.53 9.52 55.34
N ALA A 159 20.85 10.77 55.65
CA ALA A 159 21.69 11.74 54.91
C ALA A 159 22.38 12.61 56.00
N PRO A 160 23.15 13.70 55.72
CA PRO A 160 23.85 14.16 54.51
C PRO A 160 25.36 14.45 54.79
N THR A 161 26.10 15.09 53.86
CA THR A 161 27.24 16.03 54.11
C THR A 161 27.53 16.81 52.81
N ALA A 162 28.01 18.05 52.90
CA ALA A 162 28.17 18.98 51.77
C ALA A 162 29.53 19.72 51.75
N GLU A 163 29.84 20.30 50.58
CA GLU A 163 30.84 21.37 50.30
C GLU A 163 32.36 21.05 50.38
N PRO A 164 33.27 21.86 49.74
CA PRO A 164 33.07 23.15 49.07
C PRO A 164 33.56 23.26 47.59
N ILE A 165 33.55 24.49 47.07
CA ILE A 165 33.67 24.92 45.65
C ILE A 165 35.05 25.58 45.33
N ALA A 166 35.50 25.49 44.07
CA ALA A 166 36.37 26.46 43.37
C ALA A 166 35.97 26.44 41.87
N ALA A 167 35.49 27.52 41.23
CA ALA A 167 36.23 28.66 40.64
C ALA A 167 37.41 28.20 39.73
N GLU A 168 37.60 28.60 38.47
CA GLU A 168 36.97 29.54 37.50
C GLU A 168 37.62 29.24 36.10
N PRO A 169 37.39 29.95 34.96
CA PRO A 169 36.41 30.97 34.62
C PRO A 169 35.62 30.71 33.31
N ILE A 170 34.77 31.68 32.97
CA ILE A 170 33.91 31.77 31.77
C ILE A 170 34.70 32.28 30.55
N VAL A 171 34.28 31.91 29.33
CA VAL A 171 34.65 32.62 28.09
C VAL A 171 33.38 32.93 27.29
N GLU A 172 33.14 34.21 27.00
CA GLU A 172 31.97 34.68 26.24
C GLU A 172 32.14 34.48 24.72
N PRO A 173 31.04 34.29 23.96
CA PRO A 173 31.08 34.25 22.50
C PRO A 173 31.08 35.67 21.90
N THR A 174 32.16 36.04 21.22
CA THR A 174 32.24 37.31 20.47
C THR A 174 31.41 37.28 19.18
N THR A 175 30.72 38.38 18.90
CA THR A 175 29.80 38.57 17.77
C THR A 175 30.48 38.98 16.45
N THR A 176 29.70 38.86 15.37
CA THR A 176 29.85 39.54 14.07
C THR A 176 31.05 39.22 13.17
N GLN A 177 30.75 38.56 12.04
CA GLN A 177 30.94 39.23 10.75
C GLN A 177 29.95 38.75 9.68
N THR A 178 29.27 39.71 9.06
CA THR A 178 28.33 39.52 7.94
C THR A 178 29.11 39.37 6.63
N THR A 179 28.72 38.45 5.76
CA THR A 179 29.07 38.49 4.33
C THR A 179 27.88 38.04 3.49
N ALA A 180 27.72 38.64 2.31
CA ALA A 180 26.44 38.74 1.60
C ALA A 180 25.87 37.40 1.08
N ALA A 181 24.54 37.32 1.08
CA ALA A 181 23.78 36.27 0.43
C ALA A 181 23.79 36.43 -1.11
N PRO A 182 24.00 35.36 -1.89
CA PRO A 182 23.47 35.29 -3.24
C PRO A 182 21.95 35.03 -3.17
N ALA A 183 21.17 35.72 -3.99
CA ALA A 183 19.71 35.65 -3.97
C ALA A 183 19.22 34.22 -4.25
N ALA A 184 18.59 33.60 -3.26
CA ALA A 184 17.88 32.35 -3.45
C ALA A 184 16.63 32.61 -4.29
N THR A 185 16.63 32.12 -5.53
CA THR A 185 15.43 32.03 -6.38
C THR A 185 14.28 31.45 -5.57
N VAL A 186 13.18 32.19 -5.47
CA VAL A 186 11.97 31.72 -4.79
C VAL A 186 11.44 30.50 -5.53
N ALA A 187 11.72 29.31 -4.99
CA ALA A 187 11.23 28.07 -5.56
C ALA A 187 9.70 28.05 -5.46
N ALA A 188 9.02 27.98 -6.60
CA ALA A 188 7.59 27.75 -6.64
C ALA A 188 7.26 26.46 -5.87
N PRO A 189 6.16 26.43 -5.08
CA PRO A 189 5.83 25.26 -4.28
C PRO A 189 5.66 24.03 -5.17
N ALA A 190 6.46 23.00 -4.91
CA ALA A 190 6.45 21.77 -5.67
C ALA A 190 5.05 21.13 -5.61
N VAL A 191 4.37 21.04 -6.75
CA VAL A 191 3.04 20.43 -6.84
C VAL A 191 3.21 18.92 -6.70
N LEU A 192 2.99 18.44 -5.48
CA LEU A 192 3.11 17.04 -5.08
C LEU A 192 2.09 16.19 -5.84
N SER A 193 2.54 15.61 -6.95
CA SER A 193 1.71 14.81 -7.83
C SER A 193 1.72 13.35 -7.39
N ASN A 194 0.54 12.71 -7.38
CA ASN A 194 0.41 11.28 -7.06
C ASN A 194 1.01 10.33 -8.12
N ASP A 195 1.63 10.86 -9.18
CA ASP A 195 2.26 10.11 -10.28
C ASP A 195 3.75 9.79 -10.03
N PHE A 196 4.09 9.39 -8.80
CA PHE A 196 5.39 8.79 -8.52
C PHE A 196 5.36 7.28 -8.80
N ARG A 197 6.55 6.65 -8.77
CA ARG A 197 6.73 5.22 -8.99
C ARG A 197 7.61 4.64 -7.89
N VAL A 198 7.30 3.41 -7.49
CA VAL A 198 8.10 2.62 -6.54
C VAL A 198 8.55 1.35 -7.25
N ALA A 199 9.87 1.15 -7.37
CA ALA A 199 10.47 0.07 -8.18
C ALA A 199 9.87 -0.03 -9.60
N GLY A 200 9.54 1.12 -10.21
CA GLY A 200 8.91 1.23 -11.53
C GLY A 200 7.37 1.05 -11.54
N TRP A 201 6.79 0.44 -10.50
CA TRP A 201 5.35 0.28 -10.34
C TRP A 201 4.66 1.60 -9.99
N LYS A 202 3.46 1.81 -10.53
CA LYS A 202 2.47 2.81 -10.09
C LYS A 202 1.06 2.19 -10.20
N PRO A 203 0.04 2.73 -9.51
CA PRO A 203 -1.33 2.25 -9.63
C PRO A 203 -1.80 2.22 -11.11
N PRO A 204 -2.11 1.03 -11.67
CA PRO A 204 -2.70 0.91 -13.01
C PRO A 204 -4.18 1.29 -13.01
N LEU A 205 -4.74 1.50 -14.20
CA LEU A 205 -6.19 1.63 -14.36
C LEU A 205 -6.86 0.28 -14.11
N GLU A 206 -7.93 0.28 -13.31
CA GLU A 206 -8.68 -0.92 -12.96
C GLU A 206 -9.26 -1.63 -14.19
N SER A 207 -9.68 -0.90 -15.22
CA SER A 207 -10.13 -1.47 -16.50
C SER A 207 -9.11 -2.46 -17.08
N ASP A 208 -7.84 -2.10 -17.01
CA ASP A 208 -6.74 -2.79 -17.67
C ASP A 208 -6.36 -4.03 -16.86
N VAL A 209 -6.37 -3.90 -15.53
CA VAL A 209 -6.21 -5.03 -14.59
C VAL A 209 -7.32 -6.06 -14.77
N LEU A 210 -8.58 -5.62 -14.81
CA LEU A 210 -9.74 -6.49 -14.98
C LEU A 210 -9.85 -7.10 -16.39
N ALA A 211 -9.19 -6.50 -17.40
CA ALA A 211 -9.07 -7.06 -18.74
C ALA A 211 -7.94 -8.12 -18.83
N GLN A 212 -6.85 -7.94 -18.07
CA GLN A 212 -5.71 -8.87 -18.02
C GLN A 212 -5.96 -10.09 -17.12
N ALA A 213 -6.96 -10.05 -16.25
CA ALA A 213 -7.32 -11.10 -15.29
C ALA A 213 -7.97 -12.34 -15.96
N SER A 214 -7.20 -13.07 -16.77
CA SER A 214 -7.63 -14.23 -17.58
C SER A 214 -8.21 -15.42 -16.79
N PHE A 215 -8.01 -15.47 -15.47
CA PHE A 215 -8.61 -16.47 -14.59
C PHE A 215 -10.08 -16.17 -14.23
N LEU A 216 -10.58 -14.97 -14.57
CA LEU A 216 -11.97 -14.59 -14.39
C LEU A 216 -12.79 -14.96 -15.62
N SER A 217 -13.91 -15.64 -15.38
CA SER A 217 -14.93 -15.91 -16.39
C SER A 217 -16.08 -14.90 -16.27
N ILE A 218 -16.69 -14.56 -17.41
CA ILE A 218 -17.89 -13.71 -17.45
C ILE A 218 -19.13 -14.59 -17.56
N ILE A 219 -20.14 -14.30 -16.73
CA ILE A 219 -21.51 -14.84 -16.80
C ILE A 219 -22.48 -13.67 -16.96
N ARG A 220 -23.62 -13.89 -17.63
CA ARG A 220 -24.72 -12.93 -17.73
C ARG A 220 -25.93 -13.47 -16.99
N ASP A 221 -26.63 -12.59 -16.27
CA ASP A 221 -27.89 -12.91 -15.62
C ASP A 221 -29.11 -12.66 -16.52
N GLN A 222 -30.31 -12.83 -15.97
CA GLN A 222 -31.59 -12.57 -16.64
C GLN A 222 -31.78 -11.09 -17.05
N GLY A 223 -31.10 -10.15 -16.38
CA GLY A 223 -31.07 -8.73 -16.69
C GLY A 223 -29.97 -8.32 -17.67
N SER A 224 -29.23 -9.29 -18.24
CA SER A 224 -28.00 -9.08 -19.03
C SER A 224 -26.82 -8.43 -18.26
N CYS A 225 -26.91 -8.28 -16.95
CA CYS A 225 -25.80 -7.80 -16.12
C CYS A 225 -24.67 -8.83 -16.09
N ARG A 226 -23.44 -8.35 -16.28
CA ARG A 226 -22.25 -9.20 -16.32
C ARG A 226 -21.63 -9.38 -14.95
N PHE A 227 -21.29 -10.61 -14.61
CA PHE A 227 -20.60 -11.01 -13.39
C PHE A 227 -19.22 -11.55 -13.73
N ARG A 228 -18.22 -11.20 -12.92
CA ARG A 228 -16.86 -11.73 -12.99
C ARG A 228 -16.72 -12.81 -11.92
N THR A 229 -16.52 -14.05 -12.31
CA THR A 229 -16.35 -15.16 -11.36
C THR A 229 -15.14 -16.02 -11.69
N SER A 230 -14.38 -16.36 -10.66
CA SER A 230 -13.34 -17.38 -10.69
C SER A 230 -13.86 -18.76 -10.29
N TYR A 231 -15.16 -18.90 -9.98
CA TYR A 231 -15.77 -20.19 -9.67
C TYR A 231 -15.74 -21.08 -10.92
N LYS A 232 -15.06 -22.22 -10.81
CA LYS A 232 -15.06 -23.25 -11.85
C LYS A 232 -16.36 -24.03 -11.77
N GLN A 233 -17.19 -23.85 -12.78
CA GLN A 233 -18.47 -24.55 -12.93
C GLN A 233 -18.22 -26.01 -13.33
N GLU A 234 -19.03 -26.94 -12.79
CA GLU A 234 -19.04 -28.34 -13.23
C GLU A 234 -20.05 -28.51 -14.38
N GLY A 235 -19.61 -29.13 -15.47
CA GLY A 235 -20.38 -29.29 -16.71
C GLY A 235 -20.25 -28.10 -17.68
N ASP A 236 -20.90 -28.20 -18.84
CA ASP A 236 -20.81 -27.15 -19.86
C ASP A 236 -21.51 -25.86 -19.43
N ARG A 237 -20.80 -24.75 -19.60
CA ARG A 237 -21.27 -23.40 -19.25
C ARG A 237 -22.55 -22.97 -19.98
N GLN A 238 -22.86 -23.60 -21.12
CA GLN A 238 -24.10 -23.38 -21.89
C GLN A 238 -25.36 -23.79 -21.12
N PHE A 239 -25.24 -24.74 -20.18
CA PHE A 239 -26.34 -25.21 -19.35
C PHE A 239 -26.42 -24.47 -18.00
N VAL A 240 -25.63 -23.41 -17.77
CA VAL A 240 -25.67 -22.66 -16.51
C VAL A 240 -26.35 -21.31 -16.72
N GLN A 241 -27.48 -21.13 -16.03
CA GLN A 241 -28.21 -19.88 -15.94
C GLN A 241 -27.79 -19.12 -14.68
N ALA A 242 -27.81 -17.79 -14.75
CA ALA A 242 -27.60 -16.92 -13.62
C ALA A 242 -28.85 -16.07 -13.35
N GLU A 243 -29.24 -16.04 -12.08
CA GLU A 243 -30.30 -15.19 -11.56
C GLU A 243 -29.71 -14.22 -10.54
N SER A 244 -29.94 -12.92 -10.71
CA SER A 244 -29.55 -11.92 -9.71
C SER A 244 -30.75 -11.30 -9.00
N THR A 245 -30.56 -10.89 -7.75
CA THR A 245 -31.53 -10.10 -6.98
C THR A 245 -30.85 -9.01 -6.15
N GLY A 246 -31.42 -7.81 -6.14
CA GLY A 246 -30.88 -6.64 -5.42
C GLY A 246 -29.66 -5.97 -6.06
N ILE A 247 -29.30 -6.35 -7.29
CA ILE A 247 -28.08 -5.90 -7.96
C ILE A 247 -28.42 -4.88 -9.06
N SER A 248 -27.53 -3.90 -9.28
CA SER A 248 -27.62 -2.94 -10.38
C SER A 248 -26.59 -3.23 -11.47
N CYS A 249 -26.87 -2.86 -12.71
CA CYS A 249 -25.86 -2.80 -13.77
C CYS A 249 -25.13 -1.45 -13.70
N GLY A 250 -23.81 -1.46 -13.53
CA GLY A 250 -22.97 -0.28 -13.72
C GLY A 250 -22.93 0.18 -15.19
N PRO A 251 -22.39 1.38 -15.47
CA PRO A 251 -22.30 1.93 -16.83
C PRO A 251 -21.37 1.12 -17.75
N ASP A 252 -20.50 0.27 -17.18
CA ASP A 252 -19.70 -0.70 -17.93
C ASP A 252 -20.45 -2.03 -18.17
N GLY A 253 -21.73 -2.13 -17.81
CA GLY A 253 -22.56 -3.32 -17.96
C GLY A 253 -22.16 -4.49 -17.06
N PHE A 254 -21.43 -4.24 -15.97
CA PHE A 254 -21.15 -5.23 -14.93
C PHE A 254 -21.96 -4.97 -13.65
N ALA A 255 -22.24 -6.03 -12.91
CA ALA A 255 -22.99 -5.98 -11.67
C ALA A 255 -22.32 -5.09 -10.59
N SER A 256 -23.12 -4.27 -9.92
CA SER A 256 -22.69 -3.35 -8.87
C SER A 256 -23.72 -3.28 -7.74
N GLY A 257 -23.24 -3.09 -6.51
CA GLY A 257 -24.06 -2.98 -5.31
C GLY A 257 -24.26 -4.31 -4.56
N THR A 258 -24.96 -4.27 -3.42
CA THR A 258 -25.14 -5.42 -2.53
C THR A 258 -26.38 -6.22 -2.88
N GLY A 259 -26.20 -7.51 -3.16
CA GLY A 259 -27.30 -8.41 -3.51
C GLY A 259 -26.89 -9.86 -3.53
N GLN A 260 -27.54 -10.64 -4.39
CA GLN A 260 -27.30 -12.07 -4.53
C GLN A 260 -27.19 -12.47 -6.00
N LEU A 261 -26.23 -13.35 -6.29
CA LEU A 261 -26.13 -14.11 -7.53
C LEU A 261 -26.42 -15.58 -7.24
N LEU A 262 -27.31 -16.19 -8.03
CA LEU A 262 -27.69 -17.60 -7.97
C LEU A 262 -27.36 -18.23 -9.32
N LEU A 263 -26.49 -19.23 -9.32
CA LEU A 263 -26.12 -20.03 -10.49
C LEU A 263 -26.89 -21.35 -10.42
N LYS A 264 -27.70 -21.62 -11.45
CA LYS A 264 -28.46 -22.87 -11.62
C LYS A 264 -28.04 -23.58 -12.89
N ARG A 265 -28.02 -24.91 -12.86
CA ARG A 265 -27.97 -25.71 -14.08
C ARG A 265 -29.37 -25.77 -14.73
N SER A 266 -29.44 -26.08 -16.02
CA SER A 266 -30.67 -26.06 -16.82
C SER A 266 -31.77 -27.04 -16.38
N ASP A 267 -31.41 -28.03 -15.56
CA ASP A 267 -32.33 -28.95 -14.86
C ASP A 267 -32.89 -28.36 -13.54
N GLY A 268 -32.59 -27.10 -13.24
CA GLY A 268 -33.04 -26.39 -12.04
C GLY A 268 -32.14 -26.57 -10.82
N VAL A 269 -31.10 -27.41 -10.90
CA VAL A 269 -30.19 -27.67 -9.77
C VAL A 269 -29.38 -26.42 -9.43
N GLU A 270 -29.45 -25.98 -8.18
CA GLU A 270 -28.63 -24.89 -7.64
C GLU A 270 -27.16 -25.34 -7.55
N LEU A 271 -26.30 -24.71 -8.35
CA LEU A 271 -24.85 -24.96 -8.35
C LEU A 271 -24.15 -24.08 -7.30
N LYS A 272 -24.55 -22.80 -7.21
CA LYS A 272 -23.94 -21.84 -6.30
C LYS A 272 -24.85 -20.67 -5.99
N ARG A 273 -24.85 -20.23 -4.73
CA ARG A 273 -25.42 -18.96 -4.30
C ARG A 273 -24.35 -18.10 -3.65
N ILE A 274 -24.26 -16.85 -4.09
CA ILE A 274 -23.27 -15.88 -3.64
C ILE A 274 -24.03 -14.64 -3.18
N LYS A 275 -24.07 -14.41 -1.87
CA LYS A 275 -24.57 -13.17 -1.26
C LYS A 275 -23.36 -12.27 -1.02
N ALA A 276 -23.30 -11.12 -1.66
CA ALA A 276 -22.10 -10.28 -1.71
C ALA A 276 -22.43 -8.83 -2.10
N SER A 277 -21.49 -7.94 -1.82
CA SER A 277 -21.37 -6.68 -2.55
C SER A 277 -20.59 -6.92 -3.83
N PHE A 278 -21.16 -6.53 -4.96
CA PHE A 278 -20.52 -6.68 -6.25
C PHE A 278 -19.80 -5.37 -6.61
N HIS A 279 -18.50 -5.47 -6.89
CA HIS A 279 -17.70 -4.38 -7.42
C HIS A 279 -17.31 -4.73 -8.85
N ARG A 280 -17.93 -4.08 -9.84
CA ARG A 280 -17.73 -4.35 -11.28
C ARG A 280 -17.82 -5.84 -11.61
N GLY A 281 -18.82 -6.51 -11.03
CA GLY A 281 -19.12 -7.92 -11.19
C GLY A 281 -18.32 -8.86 -10.30
N LEU A 282 -17.33 -8.40 -9.54
CA LEU A 282 -16.56 -9.22 -8.58
C LEU A 282 -17.31 -9.30 -7.25
N PRO A 283 -17.62 -10.51 -6.72
CA PRO A 283 -18.28 -10.66 -5.42
C PRO A 283 -17.31 -10.48 -4.23
N ILE A 284 -17.64 -9.54 -3.34
CA ILE A 284 -17.00 -9.30 -2.05
C ILE A 284 -17.99 -9.67 -0.93
N THR A 285 -17.67 -10.68 -0.11
CA THR A 285 -18.67 -11.34 0.76
C THR A 285 -18.85 -10.74 2.15
N ASP A 286 -17.91 -9.94 2.66
CA ASP A 286 -17.87 -9.47 4.06
C ASP A 286 -17.93 -7.94 4.22
N GLY A 287 -18.33 -7.21 3.18
CA GLY A 287 -18.50 -5.75 3.24
C GLY A 287 -18.80 -5.12 1.88
N THR A 288 -18.86 -3.80 1.84
CA THR A 288 -18.73 -2.99 0.61
C THR A 288 -17.32 -2.43 0.55
N LEU A 289 -16.75 -2.34 -0.65
CA LEU A 289 -15.46 -1.67 -0.83
C LEU A 289 -15.44 -1.00 -2.21
N ASP A 290 -15.57 0.32 -2.21
CA ASP A 290 -15.46 1.16 -3.41
C ASP A 290 -14.01 1.65 -3.54
N LEU A 291 -13.11 0.71 -3.82
CA LEU A 291 -11.68 0.97 -4.06
C LEU A 291 -11.26 0.34 -5.40
N PRO A 292 -10.46 1.03 -6.25
CA PRO A 292 -10.02 0.48 -7.53
C PRO A 292 -9.18 -0.80 -7.37
N VAL A 293 -9.52 -1.84 -8.10
CA VAL A 293 -8.70 -3.06 -8.21
C VAL A 293 -7.45 -2.78 -9.05
N VAL A 294 -6.28 -2.86 -8.43
CA VAL A 294 -4.97 -2.54 -9.04
C VAL A 294 -4.09 -3.77 -9.28
N GLY A 295 -4.54 -4.96 -8.90
CA GLY A 295 -3.86 -6.20 -9.26
C GLY A 295 -4.48 -7.43 -8.61
N PHE A 296 -3.91 -8.58 -8.94
CA PHE A 296 -4.12 -9.85 -8.24
C PHE A 296 -2.74 -10.47 -7.96
N ASP A 297 -2.57 -11.12 -6.81
CA ASP A 297 -1.35 -11.87 -6.51
C ASP A 297 -1.36 -13.30 -7.08
N GLN A 298 -0.26 -14.06 -6.90
CA GLN A 298 -0.17 -15.45 -7.38
C GLN A 298 -1.26 -16.37 -6.81
N GLU A 299 -1.78 -16.03 -5.63
CA GLU A 299 -2.85 -16.78 -4.98
C GLU A 299 -4.25 -16.37 -5.48
N GLN A 300 -4.34 -15.35 -6.35
CA GLN A 300 -5.55 -14.67 -6.82
C GLN A 300 -6.19 -13.74 -5.77
N ASN A 301 -5.48 -13.42 -4.67
CA ASN A 301 -5.92 -12.39 -3.74
C ASN A 301 -5.94 -11.04 -4.47
N MET A 302 -6.97 -10.23 -4.21
CA MET A 302 -7.23 -8.98 -4.91
C MET A 302 -6.50 -7.83 -4.22
N LEU A 303 -5.75 -7.04 -4.99
CA LEU A 303 -5.06 -5.84 -4.54
C LEU A 303 -5.90 -4.62 -4.91
N LEU A 304 -6.23 -3.81 -3.91
CA LEU A 304 -7.08 -2.63 -4.01
C LEU A 304 -6.26 -1.40 -3.64
N TRP A 305 -6.35 -0.33 -4.42
CA TRP A 305 -5.65 0.91 -4.11
C TRP A 305 -6.47 1.74 -3.14
N LEU A 306 -5.86 2.09 -2.01
CA LEU A 306 -6.49 2.89 -0.97
C LEU A 306 -6.13 4.36 -1.16
N SER A 307 -4.84 4.70 -1.15
CA SER A 307 -4.37 6.08 -1.29
C SER A 307 -2.90 6.16 -1.71
N SER A 308 -2.41 7.38 -1.93
CA SER A 308 -1.00 7.66 -2.17
C SER A 308 -0.58 8.86 -1.33
N ASP A 309 0.61 8.78 -0.73
CA ASP A 309 1.30 9.88 -0.07
C ASP A 309 2.52 10.27 -0.94
N PRO A 310 2.44 11.38 -1.69
CA PRO A 310 3.54 11.84 -2.54
C PRO A 310 4.67 12.54 -1.78
N LEU A 311 4.46 12.97 -0.52
CA LEU A 311 5.52 13.52 0.33
C LEU A 311 6.49 12.42 0.75
N ASN A 312 5.93 11.34 1.29
CA ASN A 312 6.70 10.20 1.78
C ASN A 312 6.98 9.14 0.69
N ARG A 313 6.43 9.31 -0.52
CA ARG A 313 6.49 8.37 -1.65
C ARG A 313 5.95 6.98 -1.28
N VAL A 314 4.76 6.93 -0.69
CA VAL A 314 4.11 5.69 -0.26
C VAL A 314 2.79 5.47 -1.01
N HIS A 315 2.64 4.36 -1.71
CA HIS A 315 1.33 3.89 -2.18
C HIS A 315 0.74 2.93 -1.16
N TYR A 316 -0.50 3.17 -0.73
CA TYR A 316 -1.22 2.33 0.22
C TYR A 316 -2.18 1.40 -0.51
N LEU A 317 -2.02 0.10 -0.29
CA LEU A 317 -2.84 -0.96 -0.87
C LEU A 317 -3.53 -1.76 0.22
N VAL A 318 -4.69 -2.33 -0.09
CA VAL A 318 -5.38 -3.33 0.74
C VAL A 318 -5.48 -4.62 -0.05
N ARG A 319 -5.10 -5.75 0.56
CA ARG A 319 -5.28 -7.08 -0.03
C ARG A 319 -6.50 -7.78 0.56
N ALA A 320 -7.49 -8.08 -0.30
CA ALA A 320 -8.62 -8.96 0.00
C ALA A 320 -8.26 -10.41 -0.36
N LYS A 321 -8.48 -11.34 0.57
CA LYS A 321 -8.19 -12.77 0.40
C LYS A 321 -9.16 -13.40 -0.58
N HIS A 322 -8.67 -14.31 -1.42
CA HIS A 322 -9.49 -15.06 -2.36
C HIS A 322 -10.01 -16.36 -1.75
N ASN A 323 -11.33 -16.55 -1.74
CA ASN A 323 -11.94 -17.83 -1.45
C ASN A 323 -12.14 -18.62 -2.74
N ARG A 324 -11.19 -19.51 -3.06
CA ARG A 324 -11.19 -20.35 -4.26
C ARG A 324 -12.44 -21.22 -4.42
N TYR A 325 -13.05 -21.67 -3.33
CA TYR A 325 -14.27 -22.50 -3.34
C TYR A 325 -15.55 -21.68 -3.53
N ALA A 326 -15.57 -20.42 -3.08
CA ALA A 326 -16.69 -19.51 -3.28
C ALA A 326 -16.61 -18.74 -4.62
N GLY A 327 -15.41 -18.55 -5.15
CA GLY A 327 -15.15 -17.66 -6.28
C GLY A 327 -15.30 -16.18 -5.91
N SER A 328 -15.08 -15.84 -4.63
CA SER A 328 -15.30 -14.51 -4.05
C SER A 328 -14.09 -14.02 -3.25
N TRP A 329 -14.09 -12.73 -2.94
CA TRP A 329 -13.08 -12.10 -2.10
C TRP A 329 -13.65 -11.68 -0.75
N HIS A 330 -12.80 -11.66 0.26
CA HIS A 330 -13.15 -11.19 1.60
C HIS A 330 -12.00 -10.37 2.21
N LEU A 331 -12.37 -9.43 3.08
CA LEU A 331 -11.50 -8.45 3.73
C LEU A 331 -11.26 -8.78 5.21
N GLU A 332 -11.68 -9.95 5.70
CA GLU A 332 -11.43 -10.38 7.07
C GLU A 332 -9.93 -10.41 7.41
N GLN A 333 -9.55 -9.61 8.43
CA GLN A 333 -8.16 -9.32 8.79
C GLN A 333 -7.37 -8.84 7.56
N PRO A 334 -7.71 -7.65 7.03
CA PRO A 334 -7.17 -7.18 5.77
C PRO A 334 -5.66 -6.95 5.93
N LEU A 335 -4.93 -7.17 4.84
CA LEU A 335 -3.51 -6.83 4.78
C LEU A 335 -3.38 -5.44 4.15
N LEU A 336 -2.95 -4.47 4.96
CA LEU A 336 -2.47 -3.17 4.53
C LEU A 336 -1.04 -3.30 4.00
N LEU A 337 -0.77 -2.74 2.82
CA LEU A 337 0.54 -2.66 2.20
C LEU A 337 0.95 -1.20 2.06
N ALA A 338 2.11 -0.83 2.62
CA ALA A 338 2.81 0.41 2.34
C ALA A 338 3.93 0.12 1.32
N LEU A 339 3.72 0.49 0.06
CA LEU A 339 4.69 0.31 -1.02
C LEU A 339 5.49 1.61 -1.20
N THR A 340 6.80 1.58 -0.90
CA THR A 340 7.67 2.76 -0.95
C THR A 340 9.14 2.44 -1.20
N ASP A 341 9.83 3.29 -1.96
CA ASP A 341 11.28 3.21 -2.13
C ASP A 341 12.06 3.94 -1.02
N ASN A 342 11.36 4.67 -0.14
CA ASN A 342 11.94 5.43 0.96
C ASN A 342 12.13 4.54 2.21
N ALA A 343 13.27 3.86 2.28
CA ALA A 343 13.63 2.97 3.39
C ALA A 343 13.83 3.72 4.74
N GLU A 344 14.21 5.00 4.70
CA GLU A 344 14.48 5.80 5.91
C GLU A 344 13.26 5.91 6.83
N LEU A 345 12.06 5.88 6.24
CA LEU A 345 10.78 5.86 6.95
C LEU A 345 10.65 4.72 7.97
N PHE A 346 11.39 3.62 7.77
CA PHE A 346 11.31 2.40 8.58
C PHE A 346 12.51 2.19 9.53
N ARG A 347 13.28 3.26 9.78
CA ARG A 347 14.37 3.24 10.77
C ARG A 347 13.95 3.66 12.18
N GLN A 348 12.93 4.52 12.31
CA GLN A 348 12.51 5.11 13.58
C GLN A 348 11.05 4.77 13.91
N ALA A 349 10.76 4.44 15.17
CA ALA A 349 9.43 3.99 15.60
C ALA A 349 8.30 5.00 15.31
N GLU A 350 8.55 6.29 15.51
CA GLU A 350 7.53 7.33 15.29
C GLU A 350 7.24 7.58 13.79
N SER A 351 8.28 7.49 12.95
CA SER A 351 8.13 7.51 11.50
C SER A 351 7.31 6.30 11.01
N ILE A 352 7.63 5.09 11.51
CA ILE A 352 6.86 3.87 11.23
C ILE A 352 5.39 4.06 11.64
N ARG A 353 5.13 4.59 12.85
CA ARG A 353 3.78 4.88 13.34
C ARG A 353 3.03 5.81 12.39
N THR A 354 3.64 6.94 12.03
CA THR A 354 3.06 7.94 11.13
C THR A 354 2.68 7.32 9.78
N ILE A 355 3.60 6.59 9.15
CA ILE A 355 3.39 5.98 7.82
C ILE A 355 2.35 4.87 7.86
N LEU A 356 2.35 4.00 8.88
CA LEU A 356 1.36 2.94 8.98
C LEU A 356 -0.04 3.47 9.34
N PHE A 357 -0.15 4.64 9.99
CA PHE A 357 -1.42 5.18 10.47
C PHE A 357 -2.09 6.16 9.49
N ALA A 358 -1.31 6.85 8.64
CA ALA A 358 -1.81 7.73 7.59
C ALA A 358 -2.99 7.17 6.76
N PRO A 359 -2.98 5.91 6.27
CA PRO A 359 -4.10 5.36 5.49
C PRO A 359 -5.32 4.93 6.33
N LEU A 360 -5.19 4.81 7.65
CA LEU A 360 -6.20 4.13 8.47
C LEU A 360 -7.52 4.90 8.54
N ALA A 361 -7.52 6.23 8.50
CA ALA A 361 -8.75 7.02 8.49
C ALA A 361 -9.62 6.72 7.24
N GLN A 362 -9.00 6.49 6.09
CA GLN A 362 -9.71 6.13 4.86
C GLN A 362 -10.14 4.65 4.88
N LEU A 363 -9.32 3.76 5.43
CA LEU A 363 -9.69 2.37 5.62
C LEU A 363 -10.86 2.23 6.60
N ASP A 364 -10.88 2.98 7.70
CA ASP A 364 -11.96 3.02 8.69
C ASP A 364 -13.29 3.50 8.11
N LYS A 365 -13.27 4.43 7.14
CA LYS A 365 -14.47 4.84 6.40
C LYS A 365 -15.11 3.69 5.62
N GLN A 366 -14.30 2.75 5.12
CA GLN A 366 -14.74 1.55 4.41
C GLN A 366 -15.00 0.36 5.35
N ARG A 367 -14.27 0.29 6.47
CA ARG A 367 -14.18 -0.86 7.40
C ARG A 367 -14.27 -0.44 8.88
N PRO A 368 -15.35 0.21 9.33
CA PRO A 368 -15.44 0.76 10.69
C PRO A 368 -15.51 -0.30 11.80
N LYS A 369 -15.71 -1.58 11.44
CA LYS A 369 -15.78 -2.72 12.37
C LYS A 369 -14.45 -3.47 12.53
N GLU A 370 -13.42 -3.12 11.75
CA GLU A 370 -12.14 -3.83 11.81
C GLU A 370 -11.42 -3.56 13.14
N THR A 371 -10.87 -4.62 13.74
CA THR A 371 -10.15 -4.57 15.03
C THR A 371 -8.70 -5.05 14.93
N TRP A 372 -8.33 -5.70 13.84
CA TRP A 372 -6.99 -6.19 13.57
C TRP A 372 -6.64 -6.04 12.09
N ILE A 373 -5.49 -5.43 11.80
CA ILE A 373 -4.98 -5.25 10.44
C ILE A 373 -3.55 -5.76 10.43
N ASN A 374 -3.19 -6.63 9.48
CA ASN A 374 -1.78 -6.91 9.24
C ASN A 374 -1.22 -5.79 8.35
N ALA A 375 -0.05 -5.24 8.68
CA ALA A 375 0.54 -4.13 7.95
C ALA A 375 1.97 -4.47 7.54
N TYR A 376 2.21 -4.52 6.23
CA TYR A 376 3.53 -4.76 5.63
C TYR A 376 4.02 -3.53 4.88
N ALA A 377 5.29 -3.19 5.06
CA ALA A 377 5.99 -2.24 4.22
C ALA A 377 6.96 -2.97 3.29
N ILE A 378 6.91 -2.66 1.99
CA ILE A 378 7.74 -3.31 0.97
C ILE A 378 8.26 -2.29 -0.05
N ARG A 379 9.43 -2.57 -0.63
CA ARG A 379 10.11 -1.67 -1.58
C ARG A 379 9.94 -2.03 -3.05
N ASP A 380 9.44 -3.22 -3.32
CA ASP A 380 9.21 -3.76 -4.66
C ASP A 380 8.00 -4.71 -4.58
N LEU A 381 6.86 -4.32 -5.15
CA LEU A 381 5.62 -5.12 -5.10
C LEU A 381 5.79 -6.47 -5.80
N ALA A 382 6.52 -6.47 -6.92
CA ALA A 382 6.68 -7.63 -7.78
C ALA A 382 7.64 -8.69 -7.19
N LYS A 383 8.67 -8.25 -6.44
CA LYS A 383 9.52 -9.17 -5.67
C LYS A 383 8.89 -9.52 -4.32
N GLY A 384 8.51 -8.53 -3.54
CA GLY A 384 8.10 -8.67 -2.15
C GLY A 384 6.83 -9.49 -1.97
N LEU A 385 5.71 -9.01 -2.52
CA LEU A 385 4.42 -9.69 -2.38
C LEU A 385 4.21 -10.74 -3.48
N LEU A 386 4.48 -10.39 -4.75
CA LEU A 386 4.16 -11.26 -5.87
C LEU A 386 5.14 -12.42 -6.08
N LYS A 387 6.37 -12.38 -5.54
CA LYS A 387 7.33 -13.51 -5.59
C LYS A 387 7.75 -14.02 -4.21
N GLY A 388 7.24 -13.43 -3.13
CA GLY A 388 7.57 -13.82 -1.75
C GLY A 388 9.01 -13.50 -1.31
N ASP A 389 9.73 -12.66 -2.06
CA ASP A 389 11.12 -12.31 -1.76
C ASP A 389 11.19 -11.37 -0.54
N ARG A 390 11.62 -11.91 0.59
CA ARG A 390 11.73 -11.17 1.86
C ARG A 390 12.83 -10.10 1.84
N ASP A 391 13.82 -10.16 0.94
CA ASP A 391 14.81 -9.08 0.79
C ASP A 391 14.15 -7.77 0.29
N ALA A 392 12.99 -7.85 -0.38
CA ALA A 392 12.22 -6.70 -0.82
C ALA A 392 11.31 -6.10 0.27
N TRP A 393 11.23 -6.71 1.46
CA TRP A 393 10.42 -6.20 2.57
C TRP A 393 11.21 -5.16 3.37
N LEU A 394 10.49 -4.27 4.07
CA LEU A 394 11.03 -3.24 4.96
C LEU A 394 10.56 -3.48 6.39
N TYR A 395 9.27 -3.71 6.59
CA TYR A 395 8.65 -3.86 7.91
C TYR A 395 7.40 -4.75 7.86
N GLU A 396 7.07 -5.41 8.96
CA GLU A 396 5.89 -6.27 9.11
C GLU A 396 5.40 -6.22 10.55
N VAL A 397 4.12 -5.89 10.77
CA VAL A 397 3.52 -5.78 12.10
C VAL A 397 2.01 -6.04 12.08
N GLY A 398 1.44 -6.42 13.21
CA GLY A 398 0.00 -6.39 13.45
C GLY A 398 -0.43 -5.08 14.10
N LEU A 399 -1.37 -4.36 13.47
CA LEU A 399 -2.05 -3.20 14.04
C LEU A 399 -3.31 -3.68 14.77
N GLN A 400 -3.50 -3.25 16.00
CA GLN A 400 -4.64 -3.61 16.82
C GLN A 400 -5.45 -2.38 17.21
N ARG A 401 -6.77 -2.48 17.14
CA ARG A 401 -7.67 -1.44 17.63
C ARG A 401 -7.95 -1.65 19.11
N ASN A 402 -7.68 -0.64 19.94
CA ASN A 402 -8.00 -0.68 21.35
C ASN A 402 -9.54 -0.70 21.54
N TYR A 403 -10.05 -1.66 22.32
CA TYR A 403 -11.50 -1.84 22.45
C TYR A 403 -12.19 -0.69 23.20
N ARG A 404 -11.48 0.04 24.08
CA ARG A 404 -12.00 1.19 24.83
C ARG A 404 -11.88 2.48 24.02
N SER A 405 -10.65 2.88 23.67
CA SER A 405 -10.39 4.17 23.02
C SER A 405 -10.71 4.19 21.53
N LYS A 406 -10.90 3.02 20.90
CA LYS A 406 -11.09 2.84 19.44
C LYS A 406 -9.92 3.32 18.58
N LEU A 407 -8.82 3.74 19.20
CA LEU A 407 -7.58 4.11 18.51
C LEU A 407 -6.82 2.87 18.04
N TRP A 408 -6.12 3.01 16.92
CA TRP A 408 -5.17 2.03 16.43
C TRP A 408 -3.84 2.15 17.19
N ASP A 409 -3.22 1.00 17.46
CA ASP A 409 -1.90 0.93 18.06
C ASP A 409 -1.12 -0.30 17.53
N PHE A 410 0.19 -0.35 17.78
CA PHE A 410 1.01 -1.55 17.51
C PHE A 410 2.12 -1.70 18.54
N ASP A 411 2.57 -2.94 18.74
CA ASP A 411 3.70 -3.28 19.60
C ASP A 411 4.96 -3.51 18.75
N PRO A 412 5.98 -2.62 18.80
CA PRO A 412 7.23 -2.80 18.06
C PRO A 412 7.97 -4.10 18.39
N ASN A 413 7.76 -4.68 19.58
CA ASN A 413 8.40 -5.95 19.97
C ASN A 413 7.78 -7.17 19.26
N ARG A 414 6.60 -7.00 18.65
CA ARG A 414 5.91 -8.01 17.82
C ARG A 414 6.05 -7.72 16.33
N ALA A 415 6.91 -6.77 15.96
CA ALA A 415 7.17 -6.39 14.58
C ALA A 415 8.49 -6.99 14.06
N ASN A 416 8.52 -7.31 12.76
CA ASN A 416 9.72 -7.72 12.05
C ASN A 416 10.25 -6.56 11.21
N ASN A 417 11.38 -5.97 11.62
CA ASN A 417 12.09 -5.00 10.80
C ASN A 417 13.02 -5.72 9.81
N HIS A 418 12.54 -5.88 8.58
CA HIS A 418 13.24 -6.56 7.49
C HIS A 418 14.37 -5.70 6.90
N LEU A 419 14.29 -4.36 7.01
CA LEU A 419 15.33 -3.43 6.55
C LEU A 419 16.69 -3.70 7.21
N PHE A 420 16.75 -3.74 8.55
CA PHE A 420 18.01 -4.01 9.27
C PHE A 420 18.54 -5.44 9.05
N ALA A 421 17.67 -6.41 8.76
CA ALA A 421 18.09 -7.76 8.37
C ALA A 421 18.76 -7.76 6.98
N PHE A 422 18.16 -7.07 6.01
CA PHE A 422 18.70 -6.90 4.67
C PHE A 422 20.05 -6.14 4.68
N GLU A 423 20.16 -5.04 5.42
CA GLU A 423 21.40 -4.25 5.48
C GLU A 423 22.57 -5.02 6.10
N ARG A 424 22.34 -5.81 7.16
CA ARG A 424 23.37 -6.70 7.73
C ARG A 424 23.85 -7.75 6.72
N LYS A 425 22.93 -8.33 5.94
CA LYS A 425 23.24 -9.30 4.87
C LYS A 425 24.09 -8.65 3.76
N GLN A 426 23.73 -7.45 3.33
CA GLN A 426 24.50 -6.66 2.35
C GLN A 426 25.92 -6.35 2.86
N ALA A 427 26.06 -5.88 4.10
CA ALA A 427 27.35 -5.57 4.72
C ALA A 427 28.26 -6.81 4.83
N GLU A 428 27.70 -7.98 5.15
CA GLU A 428 28.47 -9.23 5.21
C GLU A 428 28.96 -9.66 3.81
N ILE A 429 28.11 -9.56 2.77
CA ILE A 429 28.50 -9.85 1.39
C ILE A 429 29.64 -8.91 0.95
N ALA A 430 29.50 -7.60 1.18
CA ALA A 430 30.53 -6.61 0.85
C ALA A 430 31.86 -6.89 1.57
N ARG A 431 31.84 -7.33 2.84
CA ARG A 431 33.05 -7.74 3.56
C ARG A 431 33.70 -8.96 2.92
N ARG A 432 32.92 -10.02 2.63
CA ARG A 432 33.42 -11.26 1.99
C ARG A 432 34.05 -10.99 0.62
N GLU A 433 33.43 -10.12 -0.20
CA GLU A 433 33.98 -9.69 -1.48
C GLU A 433 35.28 -8.90 -1.34
N THR A 434 35.34 -7.99 -0.37
CA THR A 434 36.54 -7.18 -0.10
C THR A 434 37.70 -8.07 0.34
N GLU A 435 37.46 -9.00 1.26
CA GLU A 435 38.45 -10.01 1.64
C GLU A 435 38.89 -10.88 0.46
N GLN A 436 37.96 -11.25 -0.44
CA GLN A 436 38.29 -12.06 -1.62
C GLN A 436 39.15 -11.29 -2.62
N LYS A 437 38.88 -10.00 -2.85
CA LYS A 437 39.72 -9.11 -3.65
C LYS A 437 41.13 -9.01 -3.05
N ALA A 438 41.24 -8.71 -1.75
CA ALA A 438 42.52 -8.65 -1.05
C ALA A 438 43.31 -9.98 -1.09
N ARG A 439 42.62 -11.14 -0.93
CA ARG A 439 43.24 -12.47 -1.09
C ARG A 439 43.77 -12.69 -2.51
N ASN A 440 43.01 -12.29 -3.54
CA ASN A 440 43.41 -12.42 -4.94
C ASN A 440 44.59 -11.51 -5.29
N GLU A 441 44.59 -10.26 -4.81
CA GLU A 441 45.68 -9.30 -4.99
C GLU A 441 46.97 -9.79 -4.33
N HIS A 442 46.91 -10.24 -3.08
CA HIS A 442 48.05 -10.82 -2.38
C HIS A 442 48.55 -12.13 -3.03
N HIS A 443 47.67 -12.95 -3.61
CA HIS A 443 48.07 -14.09 -4.43
C HIS A 443 48.82 -13.63 -5.69
N LEU A 444 48.27 -12.64 -6.42
CA LEU A 444 48.91 -12.09 -7.61
C LEU A 444 50.31 -11.55 -7.29
N GLN A 445 50.44 -10.71 -6.25
CA GLN A 445 51.73 -10.18 -5.77
C GLN A 445 52.75 -11.28 -5.44
N ARG A 446 52.32 -12.40 -4.84
CA ARG A 446 53.21 -13.55 -4.59
C ARG A 446 53.67 -14.22 -5.89
N THR A 447 52.80 -14.32 -6.89
CA THR A 447 53.13 -14.93 -8.19
C THR A 447 53.93 -14.03 -9.13
N THR A 448 53.82 -12.70 -9.01
CA THR A 448 54.54 -11.73 -9.86
C THR A 448 55.85 -11.24 -9.25
N LYS A 449 56.15 -11.55 -7.99
CA LYS A 449 57.44 -11.24 -7.38
C LYS A 449 58.54 -12.06 -8.09
N PRO A 450 59.55 -11.43 -8.72
CA PRO A 450 60.58 -12.17 -9.42
C PRO A 450 61.36 -13.05 -8.44
N VAL A 451 61.54 -14.32 -8.82
CA VAL A 451 62.53 -15.20 -8.17
C VAL A 451 63.89 -14.58 -8.43
N LEU A 452 64.55 -14.09 -7.38
CA LEU A 452 65.95 -13.67 -7.48
C LEU A 452 66.74 -14.88 -8.02
N PRO A 453 67.59 -14.72 -9.06
CA PRO A 453 68.47 -15.80 -9.47
C PRO A 453 69.31 -16.23 -8.26
N PRO A 454 69.56 -17.53 -8.05
CA PRO A 454 70.37 -17.98 -6.94
C PRO A 454 71.76 -17.32 -7.03
N ASP A 455 72.25 -16.81 -5.89
CA ASP A 455 73.55 -16.17 -5.83
C ASP A 455 74.64 -17.08 -6.43
N PRO A 456 75.57 -16.53 -7.23
CA PRO A 456 76.65 -17.34 -7.79
C PRO A 456 77.47 -17.93 -6.64
N GLN A 457 77.60 -19.26 -6.63
CA GLN A 457 78.38 -19.97 -5.62
C GLN A 457 79.81 -19.40 -5.57
N PRO A 458 80.34 -19.06 -4.38
CA PRO A 458 81.71 -18.56 -4.27
C PRO A 458 82.68 -19.63 -4.79
N ALA A 459 83.59 -19.21 -5.65
CA ALA A 459 84.56 -20.09 -6.29
C ALA A 459 85.45 -20.79 -5.26
N ALA A 460 85.70 -22.08 -5.47
CA ALA A 460 86.59 -22.86 -4.62
C ALA A 460 88.05 -22.39 -4.73
N ALA A 461 88.70 -22.24 -3.58
CA ALA A 461 90.15 -22.12 -3.44
C ALA A 461 90.68 -23.28 -2.58
N PRO A 462 91.95 -23.72 -2.77
CA PRO A 462 92.34 -25.10 -2.49
C PRO A 462 92.64 -25.41 -1.01
N ALA A 463 92.60 -26.70 -0.70
CA ALA A 463 92.80 -27.24 0.64
C ALA A 463 94.26 -27.17 1.12
N VAL A 464 94.43 -27.05 2.43
CA VAL A 464 95.64 -27.46 3.17
C VAL A 464 95.22 -28.42 4.29
N HIS A 465 95.96 -29.52 4.44
CA HIS A 465 95.64 -30.62 5.34
C HIS A 465 95.91 -30.30 6.83
N ALA A 466 95.02 -30.78 7.71
CA ALA A 466 95.37 -31.26 9.04
C ALA A 466 94.41 -32.40 9.44
N ALA A 467 94.89 -33.42 10.17
CA ALA A 467 94.21 -34.70 10.34
C ALA A 467 93.39 -34.82 11.65
N GLY A 468 92.36 -35.67 11.64
CA GLY A 468 91.59 -36.05 12.84
C GLY A 468 90.39 -36.98 12.50
N VAL A 469 90.32 -38.14 13.15
CA VAL A 469 89.43 -39.30 12.80
C VAL A 469 88.95 -39.93 14.14
N PRO A 470 87.84 -40.71 14.24
CA PRO A 470 86.47 -40.60 13.68
C PRO A 470 85.37 -40.65 14.77
N ARG A 471 84.07 -40.53 14.42
CA ARG A 471 83.02 -41.39 15.03
C ARG A 471 81.74 -41.54 14.19
N ALA A 472 81.03 -42.65 14.43
CA ALA A 472 79.97 -43.21 13.59
C ALA A 472 78.59 -42.55 13.73
N GLY A 473 77.74 -42.71 12.70
CA GLY A 473 76.30 -42.40 12.71
C GLY A 473 75.66 -42.67 11.35
N GLY A 474 74.61 -43.50 11.29
CA GLY A 474 74.08 -44.07 10.04
C GLY A 474 72.95 -43.29 9.33
N LYS A 475 72.85 -43.59 8.02
CA LYS A 475 71.76 -43.33 7.04
C LYS A 475 70.34 -43.76 7.48
N PRO A 476 69.27 -43.48 6.69
CA PRO A 476 69.07 -42.42 5.68
C PRO A 476 67.71 -41.68 5.78
N ALA A 477 67.49 -40.67 4.93
CA ALA A 477 66.21 -40.01 4.72
C ALA A 477 65.20 -40.87 3.92
N VAL A 478 63.90 -40.65 4.16
CA VAL A 478 62.80 -41.05 3.26
C VAL A 478 62.07 -39.80 2.80
N GLN A 479 61.97 -39.65 1.47
CA GLN A 479 61.28 -38.56 0.78
C GLN A 479 59.90 -39.07 0.32
N PRO A 480 58.77 -38.42 0.67
CA PRO A 480 57.49 -38.69 0.03
C PRO A 480 57.31 -37.81 -1.21
N GLN A 481 56.83 -38.44 -2.28
CA GLN A 481 56.68 -37.86 -3.61
C GLN A 481 55.51 -36.86 -3.69
N ARG A 482 55.59 -35.93 -4.64
CA ARG A 482 54.41 -35.17 -5.09
C ARG A 482 53.40 -36.14 -5.72
N LEU A 483 52.19 -36.24 -5.16
CA LEU A 483 51.05 -36.77 -5.92
C LEU A 483 50.27 -35.61 -6.53
N ALA A 484 50.14 -35.62 -7.85
CA ALA A 484 49.21 -34.75 -8.56
C ALA A 484 47.78 -35.29 -8.37
N VAL A 485 46.88 -34.47 -7.83
CA VAL A 485 45.45 -34.80 -7.82
C VAL A 485 44.83 -34.33 -9.14
N HIS A 486 44.55 -35.30 -10.01
CA HIS A 486 43.80 -35.05 -11.25
C HIS A 486 42.39 -34.53 -10.95
N ALA A 487 41.95 -33.55 -11.73
CA ALA A 487 40.55 -33.14 -11.76
C ALA A 487 39.68 -34.27 -12.36
N ALA A 488 38.72 -34.77 -11.59
CA ALA A 488 37.67 -35.67 -12.07
C ALA A 488 36.32 -34.96 -12.05
N ARG A 489 35.69 -34.83 -13.22
CA ARG A 489 34.34 -34.28 -13.39
C ARG A 489 33.28 -35.30 -12.96
N LEU A 490 32.36 -34.93 -12.07
CA LEU A 490 31.05 -35.60 -11.98
C LEU A 490 29.92 -34.58 -11.70
N ARG A 491 28.98 -34.48 -12.65
CA ARG A 491 27.58 -34.04 -12.45
C ARG A 491 26.70 -35.30 -12.58
N PRO A 492 25.38 -35.24 -12.30
CA PRO A 492 24.76 -34.99 -11.01
C PRO A 492 23.92 -36.21 -10.55
N GLY A 493 23.89 -36.52 -9.26
CA GLY A 493 23.13 -37.66 -8.72
C GLY A 493 21.62 -37.39 -8.61
N LEU A 494 20.80 -38.36 -9.04
CA LEU A 494 19.33 -38.30 -9.03
C LEU A 494 18.71 -38.09 -7.64
N VAL A 495 17.59 -37.38 -7.63
CA VAL A 495 16.61 -37.35 -6.52
C VAL A 495 16.07 -38.77 -6.30
N ARG A 496 16.26 -39.33 -5.10
CA ARG A 496 15.78 -40.66 -4.73
C ARG A 496 14.40 -40.55 -4.07
N GLN A 497 13.34 -40.75 -4.85
CA GLN A 497 11.99 -40.96 -4.30
C GLN A 497 11.99 -42.16 -3.34
N ARG A 498 11.27 -42.04 -2.22
CA ARG A 498 10.90 -43.18 -1.36
C ARG A 498 9.42 -43.51 -1.57
N HIS A 499 9.14 -44.48 -2.44
CA HIS A 499 7.92 -45.29 -2.29
C HIS A 499 8.15 -46.37 -1.22
N ARG A 500 7.10 -46.67 -0.45
CA ARG A 500 6.88 -47.99 0.16
C ARG A 500 5.43 -48.42 -0.14
N PRO A 501 5.18 -49.68 -0.53
CA PRO A 501 3.85 -50.16 -0.94
C PRO A 501 3.09 -50.83 0.21
N GLY A 502 1.79 -51.10 0.03
CA GLY A 502 1.04 -51.98 0.96
C GLY A 502 -0.49 -51.90 0.94
N THR A 503 -1.13 -52.36 -0.14
CA THR A 503 -2.49 -52.95 -0.15
C THR A 503 -2.34 -54.42 -0.61
N PRO A 504 -3.25 -55.38 -0.31
CA PRO A 504 -4.72 -55.26 -0.47
C PRO A 504 -5.58 -55.96 0.62
N GLY A 505 -6.91 -55.90 0.46
CA GLY A 505 -7.87 -56.70 1.25
C GLY A 505 -9.34 -56.40 0.90
N GLN A 506 -9.91 -57.11 -0.07
CA GLN A 506 -11.36 -57.17 -0.34
C GLN A 506 -11.91 -58.53 0.12
N HIS A 507 -13.06 -58.53 0.82
CA HIS A 507 -14.15 -59.53 0.83
C HIS A 507 -15.29 -58.87 1.67
N ALA A 508 -16.55 -58.71 1.25
CA ALA A 508 -17.55 -59.64 0.68
C ALA A 508 -18.30 -60.46 1.77
N GLY A 509 -19.65 -60.42 1.71
CA GLY A 509 -20.62 -61.04 2.64
C GLY A 509 -21.45 -59.98 3.37
N ASP A 510 -22.73 -59.72 3.08
CA ASP A 510 -23.97 -60.54 3.03
C ASP A 510 -24.67 -60.75 4.40
N GLY A 511 -26.00 -60.58 4.40
CA GLY A 511 -26.93 -60.89 5.50
C GLY A 511 -27.56 -59.63 6.14
N LEU A 512 -28.76 -59.15 5.77
CA LEU A 512 -30.14 -59.68 5.81
C LEU A 512 -30.95 -59.35 7.08
N ALA A 513 -32.24 -59.08 6.81
CA ALA A 513 -33.43 -59.12 7.69
C ALA A 513 -33.75 -57.90 8.60
N GLY A 514 -34.99 -57.40 8.46
CA GLY A 514 -35.53 -56.29 9.26
C GLY A 514 -36.77 -55.61 8.66
N ALA A 515 -37.83 -56.40 8.40
CA ALA A 515 -39.25 -56.06 8.13
C ALA A 515 -39.67 -54.56 8.16
N ALA A 516 -40.25 -53.98 7.10
CA ALA A 516 -41.55 -54.25 6.44
C ALA A 516 -42.79 -53.67 7.16
N ALA A 517 -43.34 -52.56 6.64
CA ALA A 517 -44.77 -52.21 6.66
C ALA A 517 -45.07 -51.02 5.70
N ASP A 518 -45.81 -51.30 4.63
CA ASP A 518 -46.53 -50.37 3.73
C ASP A 518 -48.03 -50.35 4.15
N PRO A 519 -48.97 -49.58 3.55
CA PRO A 519 -48.87 -48.28 2.87
C PRO A 519 -50.09 -47.32 3.13
N LEU A 520 -50.12 -46.17 2.40
CA LEU A 520 -51.33 -45.46 1.88
C LEU A 520 -52.23 -44.64 2.87
N PRO A 521 -53.13 -43.73 2.37
CA PRO A 521 -53.13 -42.34 2.85
C PRO A 521 -54.54 -41.72 3.12
N ALA A 522 -54.56 -40.38 3.15
CA ALA A 522 -55.70 -39.45 3.05
C ALA A 522 -56.51 -39.16 4.32
N GLN A 523 -56.60 -37.87 4.66
CA GLN A 523 -57.90 -37.18 4.65
C GLN A 523 -57.77 -35.66 4.54
N THR A 524 -58.89 -35.03 4.18
CA THR A 524 -59.05 -33.65 3.72
C THR A 524 -59.91 -32.86 4.72
N VAL A 525 -60.08 -31.54 4.50
CA VAL A 525 -61.17 -30.66 4.99
C VAL A 525 -60.92 -29.82 6.26
N ALA A 526 -60.58 -28.55 5.99
CA ALA A 526 -61.16 -27.27 6.47
C ALA A 526 -61.54 -27.02 7.95
N GLY A 527 -61.40 -25.74 8.36
CA GLY A 527 -62.13 -25.18 9.50
C GLY A 527 -61.65 -23.83 10.05
N HIS A 528 -62.13 -22.71 9.48
CA HIS A 528 -62.31 -21.37 10.05
C HIS A 528 -61.45 -20.85 11.22
N ALA A 529 -60.74 -19.74 10.99
CA ALA A 529 -61.17 -18.40 11.41
C ALA A 529 -60.50 -17.31 10.56
#